data_AF-A0A2G8L5Y0-F1
#
_entry.id   AF-A0A2G8L5Y0-F1
#
_cell.length_a   1.000
_cell.length_b   1.000
_cell.length_c   1.000
_cell.angle_alpha   90.00
_cell.angle_beta   90.00
_cell.angle_gamma   90.00
#
_symmetry.space_group_name_H-M   'P 1'
#
loop_
_entity.id
_entity.type
_entity.pdbx_description
1 polymer ?
#
loop_
_entity_poly.entity_id
_entity_poly.type
_entity_poly.pdbx_seq_one_letter_code
_entity_poly.pdbx_strand_id
1 'polypeptide(L)' 'MFEQLWNSFHAPEDVQRNLEDTLKKLQLSYLDLYLMHWPTAFQAGENPFPTNADGGFIPGPTDYTVTWQ' A
#
# COMPACT_ATOMS: atom_id res chain seq x y z
N MET A 1 -15.65 -0.68 -9.78
CA MET A 1 -14.30 -0.10 -9.79
C MET A 1 -13.40 -0.89 -8.86
N PHE A 2 -12.21 -1.28 -9.34
CA PHE A 2 -11.19 -1.92 -8.51
C PHE A 2 -10.00 -0.98 -8.33
N GLU A 3 -9.27 -1.13 -7.23
CA GLU A 3 -8.03 -0.40 -6.96
C GLU A 3 -7.01 -1.34 -6.26
N GLN A 4 -5.74 -0.95 -6.22
CA GLN A 4 -4.69 -1.73 -5.56
C GLN A 4 -4.01 -0.92 -4.44
N LEU A 5 -3.82 -1.56 -3.28
CA LEU A 5 -3.00 -1.10 -2.18
C LEU A 5 -1.53 -1.15 -2.59
N TRP A 6 -0.87 0.01 -2.59
CA TRP A 6 0.56 0.11 -2.90
C TRP A 6 1.45 -0.44 -1.77
N ASN A 7 2.61 -0.94 -2.15
CA ASN A 7 3.53 -1.68 -1.28
C ASN A 7 4.02 -0.92 -0.04
N SER A 8 4.00 0.42 -0.07
CA SER A 8 4.37 1.27 1.08
C SER A 8 3.30 1.39 2.16
N PHE A 9 2.11 0.81 1.95
CA PHE A 9 0.96 0.89 2.87
C PHE A 9 0.54 -0.49 3.40
N HIS A 10 1.50 -1.40 3.58
CA HIS A 10 1.22 -2.75 4.07
C HIS A 10 0.97 -2.85 5.58
N ALA A 11 1.23 -1.78 6.35
CA ALA A 11 0.92 -1.73 7.78
C ALA A 11 -0.62 -1.73 7.98
N PRO A 12 -1.15 -2.54 8.90
CA PRO A 12 -2.61 -2.61 9.16
C PRO A 12 -3.25 -1.25 9.38
N GLU A 13 -2.58 -0.38 10.14
CA GLU A 13 -3.01 0.98 10.44
C GLU A 13 -3.05 1.92 9.22
N ASP A 14 -2.27 1.62 8.18
CA ASP A 14 -2.18 2.42 6.95
C ASP A 14 -3.19 1.99 5.90
N VAL A 15 -3.65 0.74 5.92
CA VAL A 15 -4.57 0.17 4.91
C VAL A 15 -5.88 0.93 4.89
N GLN A 16 -6.52 1.09 6.06
CA GLN A 16 -7.79 1.82 6.15
C GLN A 16 -7.63 3.27 5.71
N ARG A 17 -6.55 3.93 6.15
CA ARG A 17 -6.27 5.33 5.79
C ARG A 17 -6.09 5.49 4.28
N ASN A 18 -5.32 4.61 3.64
CA ASN A 18 -5.09 4.65 2.20
C ASN A 18 -6.39 4.42 1.41
N LEU A 19 -7.22 3.47 1.85
CA LEU A 19 -8.51 3.21 1.24
C LEU A 19 -9.43 4.44 1.33
N GLU A 20 -9.53 5.07 2.51
CA GLU A 20 -10.35 6.28 2.70
C GLU A 20 -9.88 7.44 1.81
N ASP A 21 -8.57 7.67 1.71
CA ASP A 21 -8.00 8.70 0.84
C ASP A 21 -8.24 8.40 -0.64
N THR A 22 -8.18 7.13 -1.02
CA THR A 22 -8.49 6.65 -2.38
C THR A 22 -9.95 6.90 -2.73
N LEU A 23 -10.88 6.51 -1.85
CA LEU A 23 -12.32 6.74 -2.03
C LEU A 23 -12.64 8.23 -2.17
N LYS A 24 -12.02 9.09 -1.34
CA LYS A 24 -12.16 10.55 -1.44
C LYS A 24 -11.65 11.08 -2.77
N LYS A 25 -10.47 10.65 -3.23
CA LYS A 25 -9.88 11.07 -4.52
C LYS A 25 -10.75 10.66 -5.71
N LEU A 26 -11.31 9.45 -5.65
CA LEU A 26 -12.17 8.91 -6.71
C LEU A 26 -13.63 9.39 -6.60
N GLN A 27 -13.98 10.13 -5.54
CA GLN A 27 -15.35 10.56 -5.23
C GLN A 27 -16.34 9.39 -5.15
N LEU A 28 -15.89 8.28 -4.55
CA LEU A 28 -16.68 7.06 -4.36
C LEU A 28 -16.96 6.81 -2.88
N SER A 29 -18.04 6.09 -2.62
CA SER A 29 -18.37 5.58 -1.29
C SER A 29 -17.88 4.15 -1.05
N TYR A 30 -17.54 3.41 -2.11
CA TYR A 30 -17.04 2.04 -2.03
C TYR A 30 -16.20 1.66 -3.27
N LEU A 31 -15.43 0.58 -3.15
CA LEU A 31 -14.78 -0.13 -4.26
C LEU A 31 -15.38 -1.55 -4.35
N ASP A 32 -15.55 -2.06 -5.56
CA ASP A 32 -15.97 -3.46 -5.77
C ASP A 32 -14.86 -4.44 -5.38
N LEU A 33 -13.61 -4.01 -5.47
CA LEU A 33 -12.44 -4.82 -5.18
C LEU A 33 -11.23 -3.95 -4.78
N TYR A 34 -10.54 -4.34 -3.72
CA TYR A 34 -9.31 -3.69 -3.28
C TYR A 34 -8.24 -4.75 -3.03
N LEU A 35 -7.15 -4.73 -3.81
CA LEU A 35 -6.15 -5.80 -3.83
C LEU A 35 -4.79 -5.33 -3.34
N MET A 36 -4.00 -6.22 -2.79
CA MET A 36 -2.57 -5.98 -2.60
C MET A 36 -1.89 -5.89 -3.97
N HIS A 37 -1.08 -4.84 -4.22
CA HIS A 37 -0.38 -4.70 -5.50
C HIS A 37 0.64 -5.83 -5.68
N TRP A 38 1.59 -6.00 -4.74
CA TRP A 38 2.53 -7.13 -4.64
C TRP A 38 2.69 -7.62 -3.19
N PRO A 39 3.02 -8.90 -2.95
CA PRO A 39 3.28 -9.44 -1.60
C PRO A 39 4.67 -9.05 -1.05
N THR A 40 5.04 -7.78 -1.19
CA THR A 40 6.33 -7.24 -0.74
C THR A 40 6.12 -5.85 -0.15
N ALA A 41 6.30 -5.70 1.16
CA ALA A 41 6.22 -4.40 1.80
C ALA A 41 7.46 -3.55 1.48
N PHE A 42 7.23 -2.30 1.07
CA PHE A 42 8.29 -1.32 0.85
C PHE A 42 8.42 -0.39 2.05
N GLN A 43 9.58 0.26 2.16
CA GLN A 43 9.76 1.34 3.11
C GLN A 43 8.64 2.39 2.92
N ALA A 44 8.03 2.81 4.03
CA ALA A 44 7.04 3.87 4.02
C ALA A 44 7.67 5.22 3.64
N GLY A 45 6.98 6.02 2.83
CA GLY A 45 7.46 7.33 2.41
C GLY A 45 6.77 7.83 1.14
N GLU A 46 7.19 9.02 0.68
CA GLU A 46 6.67 9.64 -0.54
C GLU A 46 7.23 9.02 -1.81
N ASN A 47 8.40 8.36 -1.74
CA ASN A 47 8.97 7.68 -2.88
C ASN A 47 8.23 6.35 -3.11
N PRO A 48 7.49 6.17 -4.21
CA PRO A 48 6.77 4.93 -4.49
C PRO A 48 7.69 3.74 -4.76
N PHE A 49 8.95 4.01 -5.12
CA PHE A 49 9.98 3.01 -5.39
C PHE A 49 11.22 3.31 -4.52
N PRO A 50 11.16 3.04 -3.20
CA PRO A 50 12.30 3.28 -2.34
C PRO A 50 13.41 2.30 -2.72
N THR A 51 14.53 2.82 -3.23
CA THR A 51 15.69 2.03 -3.67
C THR A 51 16.94 2.38 -2.88
N ASN A 52 17.78 1.37 -2.64
CA ASN A 52 19.11 1.55 -2.06
C ASN A 52 20.12 1.98 -3.13
N ALA A 53 21.36 2.24 -2.73
CA ALA A 53 22.43 2.66 -3.64
C ALA A 53 22.73 1.63 -4.76
N ASP A 54 22.43 0.35 -4.51
CA ASP A 54 22.64 -0.75 -5.46
C ASP A 54 21.45 -0.96 -6.41
N GLY A 55 20.40 -0.14 -6.31
CA GLY A 55 19.19 -0.22 -7.13
C GLY A 55 18.15 -1.25 -6.68
N GLY A 56 18.38 -1.94 -5.56
CA GLY A 56 17.42 -2.84 -4.94
C GLY A 56 16.37 -2.09 -4.12
N PHE A 57 15.14 -2.62 -4.04
CA PHE A 57 14.09 -2.01 -3.21
C PHE A 57 14.42 -2.08 -1.72
N ILE A 58 14.11 -1.02 -0.98
CA ILE A 58 14.25 -0.97 0.47
C ILE A 58 13.01 -1.61 1.10
N PRO A 59 13.16 -2.72 1.85
CA PRO A 59 12.03 -3.40 2.47
C PRO A 59 11.44 -2.56 3.61
N GLY A 60 10.13 -2.64 3.77
CA GLY A 60 9.43 -2.12 4.94
C GLY A 60 9.57 -3.07 6.14
N PRO A 61 9.27 -2.61 7.37
CA PRO A 61 9.32 -3.45 8.57
C PRO A 61 8.15 -4.45 8.67
N THR A 62 7.10 -4.27 7.87
CA THR A 62 5.85 -5.04 7.96
C THR A 62 5.90 -6.29 7.08
N ASP A 63 5.48 -7.42 7.65
CA ASP A 63 5.22 -8.64 6.86
C ASP A 63 3.87 -8.52 6.13
N TYR A 64 3.81 -8.87 4.85
CA TYR A 64 2.57 -8.72 4.06
C TYR A 64 1.42 -9.61 4.55
N THR A 65 1.69 -10.66 5.33
CA THR A 65 0.66 -11.55 5.88
C THR A 65 -0.23 -10.88 6.92
N VAL A 66 0.23 -9.78 7.52
CA VAL A 66 -0.55 -9.02 8.50
C VAL A 66 -1.35 -7.88 7.88
N THR A 67 -1.17 -7.56 6.60
CA THR A 67 -1.73 -6.36 5.94
C THR A 67 -3.24 -6.22 6.05
N TRP A 68 -4.00 -7.32 6.19
CA TRP A 68 -5.47 -7.30 6.25
C TRP A 68 -6.05 -7.63 7.63
N GLN A 69 -5.22 -7.59 8.68
CA GLN A 69 -5.67 -7.79 10.07
C GLN A 69 -6.30 -6.53 10.64
#